data_AF-A0A9E8HFZ9-F1
#
_entry.id   AF-A0A9E8HFZ9-F1
#
_cell.length_a   1.000
_cell.length_b   1.000
_cell.length_c   1.000
_cell.angle_alpha   90.00
_cell.angle_beta   90.00
_cell.angle_gamma   90.00
#
_symmetry.space_group_name_H-M   'P 1'
#
loop_
_entity.id
_entity.type
_entity.pdbx_description
1 polymer ?
#
loop_
_entity_poly.entity_id
_entity_poly.type
_entity_poly.pdbx_seq_one_letter_code
_entity_poly.pdbx_strand_id
1 'polypeptide(L)' 'MHMFETEVEAKKKVTKKDEAEALSLLDREEVRTQLMNDVEAFLNGGGQVTQVDNNVRADPPRKPSMSYGSAPI' A
#
# COMPACT_ATOMS: atom_id res chain seq x y z
N MET A 1 27.12 -34.48 29.54
CA MET A 1 27.68 -33.36 30.35
C MET A 1 27.69 -32.11 29.46
N HIS A 2 27.26 -30.96 30.01
CA HIS A 2 26.77 -29.72 29.37
C HIS A 2 25.30 -29.85 28.91
N MET A 3 24.25 -29.61 29.72
CA MET A 3 23.96 -28.58 30.74
C MET A 3 24.12 -27.15 30.21
N PHE A 4 23.07 -26.62 29.59
CA PHE A 4 22.71 -25.19 29.57
C PHE A 4 21.18 -25.05 29.44
N GLU A 5 20.49 -25.11 30.58
CA GLU A 5 19.24 -24.37 30.82
C GLU A 5 19.60 -22.87 30.73
N THR A 6 18.81 -21.95 30.19
CA THR A 6 17.52 -21.50 30.74
C THR A 6 16.69 -20.79 29.66
N GLU A 7 15.49 -21.27 29.39
CA GLU A 7 14.46 -20.45 28.74
C GLU A 7 13.94 -19.43 29.79
N VAL A 8 14.27 -18.16 29.61
CA VAL A 8 13.67 -17.08 30.39
C VAL A 8 12.36 -16.71 29.71
N GLU A 9 11.27 -17.35 30.15
CA GLU A 9 9.91 -16.97 29.79
C GLU A 9 9.58 -15.60 30.40
N ALA A 10 9.89 -14.54 29.66
CA ALA A 10 9.50 -13.18 30.01
C ALA A 10 7.99 -13.02 29.80
N LYS A 11 7.19 -13.18 30.86
CA LYS A 11 5.76 -12.80 30.87
C LYS A 11 5.64 -11.29 30.67
N LYS A 12 5.50 -10.86 29.40
CA LYS A 12 5.23 -9.48 29.02
C LYS A 12 3.82 -9.11 29.48
N LYS A 13 3.73 -8.16 30.41
CA LYS A 13 2.47 -7.56 30.85
C LYS A 13 1.88 -6.77 29.68
N VAL A 14 0.91 -7.36 28.97
CA VAL A 14 0.19 -6.72 27.87
C VAL A 14 -0.53 -5.49 28.39
N THR A 15 -0.23 -4.32 27.83
CA THR A 15 -0.90 -3.08 28.16
C THR A 15 -2.08 -2.86 27.19
N LYS A 16 -3.11 -2.14 27.60
CA LYS A 16 -4.27 -1.82 26.73
C LYS A 16 -3.87 -1.17 25.39
N LYS A 17 -2.69 -0.53 25.34
CA LYS A 17 -2.12 0.04 24.12
C LYS A 17 -1.62 -1.05 23.16
N ASP A 18 -0.98 -2.10 23.67
CA ASP A 18 -0.54 -3.25 22.87
C ASP A 18 -1.75 -3.99 22.26
N GLU A 19 -2.88 -4.08 22.98
CA GLU A 19 -4.12 -4.70 22.48
C GLU A 19 -4.77 -3.86 21.36
N ALA A 20 -4.80 -2.54 21.52
CA ALA A 20 -5.30 -1.62 20.50
C ALA A 20 -4.40 -1.61 19.24
N GLU A 21 -3.08 -1.70 19.42
CA GLU A 21 -2.15 -1.87 18.30
C GLU A 21 -2.33 -3.23 17.62
N ALA A 22 -2.53 -4.31 18.38
CA ALA A 22 -2.80 -5.64 17.81
C ALA A 22 -4.09 -5.66 16.98
N LEU A 23 -5.17 -5.03 17.47
CA LEU A 23 -6.42 -4.86 16.71
C LEU A 23 -6.18 -4.07 15.41
N SER A 24 -5.44 -2.96 15.48
CA SER A 24 -5.10 -2.18 14.28
C SER A 24 -4.25 -2.96 13.28
N LEU A 25 -3.39 -3.87 13.74
CA LEU A 25 -2.60 -4.75 12.88
C LEU A 25 -3.48 -5.81 12.21
N LEU A 26 -4.44 -6.39 12.93
CA LEU A 26 -5.40 -7.34 12.38
C LEU A 26 -6.26 -6.69 11.28
N ASP A 27 -6.79 -5.49 11.52
CA ASP A 27 -7.57 -4.75 10.51
C ASP A 27 -6.75 -4.51 9.22
N ARG A 28 -5.47 -4.19 9.35
CA ARG A 28 -4.57 -4.00 8.20
C ARG A 28 -4.30 -5.32 7.47
N GLU A 29 -4.20 -6.42 8.20
CA GLU A 29 -3.97 -7.75 7.64
C GLU A 29 -5.20 -8.25 6.88
N GLU A 30 -6.41 -7.97 7.38
CA GLU A 30 -7.66 -8.26 6.67
C GLU A 30 -7.71 -7.50 5.33
N VAL A 31 -7.44 -6.19 5.36
CA VAL A 31 -7.39 -5.36 4.14
C VAL A 31 -6.33 -5.87 3.17
N ARG A 32 -5.15 -6.26 3.68
CA ARG A 32 -4.08 -6.84 2.86
C ARG A 32 -4.52 -8.14 2.21
N THR A 33 -5.16 -9.02 2.97
CA THR A 33 -5.64 -10.33 2.48
C THR A 33 -6.70 -10.14 1.41
N GLN A 34 -7.67 -9.25 1.63
CA GLN A 34 -8.69 -8.93 0.64
C GLN A 34 -8.06 -8.38 -0.66
N LEU A 35 -7.12 -7.45 -0.55
CA LEU A 35 -6.42 -6.89 -1.71
C LEU A 35 -5.67 -7.97 -2.49
N MET A 36 -5.01 -8.92 -1.80
CA MET A 36 -4.29 -10.02 -2.46
C MET A 36 -5.26 -10.92 -3.23
N ASN A 37 -6.40 -11.28 -2.62
CA ASN A 37 -7.43 -12.07 -3.30
C ASN A 37 -7.99 -11.36 -4.54
N ASP A 38 -8.23 -10.04 -4.46
CA ASP A 38 -8.73 -9.25 -5.58
C ASP A 38 -7.70 -9.17 -6.72
N VAL A 39 -6.41 -9.03 -6.38
CA VAL A 39 -5.32 -9.06 -7.36
C VAL A 39 -5.23 -10.44 -8.04
N GLU A 40 -5.29 -11.53 -7.27
CA GLU A 40 -5.29 -12.88 -7.83
C GLU A 40 -6.46 -13.13 -8.77
N ALA A 41 -7.68 -12.71 -8.37
CA ALA A 41 -8.87 -12.81 -9.20
C ALA A 41 -8.73 -12.01 -10.51
N PHE A 42 -8.17 -10.79 -10.44
CA PHE A 42 -7.92 -9.96 -11.62
C PHE A 42 -6.95 -10.63 -12.60
N LEU A 43 -5.83 -11.17 -12.10
CA LEU A 43 -4.84 -11.85 -12.93
C LEU A 43 -5.39 -13.15 -13.53
N ASN A 44 -6.11 -13.96 -12.74
CA ASN A 44 -6.75 -15.19 -13.22
C ASN A 44 -7.87 -14.94 -14.23
N GLY A 45 -8.56 -13.80 -14.12
CA GLY A 45 -9.55 -13.33 -15.09
C GLY A 45 -8.96 -12.85 -16.42
N GLY A 46 -7.63 -12.87 -16.58
CA GLY A 46 -6.93 -12.40 -17.78
C GLY A 46 -6.57 -10.92 -17.76
N GLY A 47 -6.72 -10.25 -16.61
CA GLY A 47 -6.21 -8.90 -16.39
C GLY A 47 -4.68 -8.86 -16.40
N GLN A 48 -4.10 -7.74 -16.86
CA GLN A 48 -2.64 -7.55 -16.91
C GLN A 48 -2.27 -6.23 -16.25
N VAL A 49 -1.15 -6.23 -15.53
CA VAL A 49 -0.55 -5.04 -14.92
C VAL A 49 0.52 -4.50 -15.87
N THR A 50 0.44 -3.20 -16.18
CA THR A 50 1.42 -2.51 -17.02
C THR A 50 2.24 -1.56 -16.17
N GLN A 51 3.55 -1.59 -16.35
CA GLN A 51 4.44 -0.58 -15.79
C GLN A 51 4.37 0.70 -16.64
N VAL A 52 4.19 1.86 -15.99
CA VAL A 52 4.13 3.16 -16.64
C VAL A 52 5.35 3.98 -16.24
N ASP A 53 6.08 4.52 -17.22
CA ASP A 53 7.27 5.34 -16.97
C ASP A 53 6.90 6.71 -16.39
N ASN A 54 7.79 7.27 -15.57
CA ASN A 54 7.57 8.53 -14.84
C ASN A 54 7.19 9.74 -15.71
N ASN A 55 7.56 9.73 -16.99
CA ASN A 55 7.30 10.84 -17.92
C ASN A 55 6.09 10.61 -18.84
N VAL A 56 5.33 9.54 -18.62
CA VAL A 56 4.13 9.25 -19.40
C VAL A 56 2.94 9.92 -18.74
N ARG A 57 2.33 10.86 -19.46
CA ARG A 57 1.01 11.39 -19.12
C ARG A 57 -0.03 10.77 -20.04
N ALA A 58 -1.18 10.41 -19.48
CA ALA A 58 -2.31 9.91 -20.24
C ALA A 58 -3.02 11.00 -21.05
N ASP A 59 -2.87 12.27 -20.68
CA ASP A 59 -3.42 13.40 -21.45
C ASP A 59 -2.43 13.80 -22.55
N PRO A 60 -2.82 13.74 -23.84
CA PRO A 60 -1.99 14.23 -24.92
C PRO A 60 -1.68 15.72 -24.76
N PRO A 61 -0.56 16.21 -25.33
CA PRO A 61 -0.25 17.64 -25.34
C PRO A 61 -1.41 18.44 -25.91
N ARG A 62 -2.00 19.34 -25.11
CA ARG A 62 -3.08 20.21 -25.56
C ARG A 62 -2.52 21.36 -26.40
N LYS A 63 -3.23 21.72 -27.47
CA LYS A 63 -2.89 22.90 -28.27
C LYS A 63 -2.87 24.15 -27.37
N PRO A 64 -1.84 25.00 -27.46
CA PRO A 64 -1.85 26.27 -26.74
C PRO A 64 -3.01 27.13 -27.24
N SER A 65 -3.76 27.75 -26.32
CA SER A 65 -4.71 28.80 -26.69
C SER A 65 -3.94 30.08 -27.01
N MET A 66 -4.26 30.70 -28.15
CA MET A 66 -3.72 32.01 -28.52
C MET A 66 -4.46 33.08 -27.70
N SER A 67 -3.89 33.49 -26.57
CA SER A 67 -4.34 34.64 -25.77
C SER A 67 -3.26 35.73 -25.74
N TYR A 68 -2.58 35.94 -26.87
CA TYR A 68 -1.66 37.06 -27.03
C TYR A 68 -2.41 38.24 -27.66
N GLY A 69 -2.38 39.41 -27.03
CA GLY A 69 -3.00 40.65 -27.54
C GLY A 69 -4.48 40.87 -27.18
N SER A 70 -5.05 40.10 -26.24
CA SER A 70 -6.42 40.30 -25.76
C SER A 70 -6.55 41.35 -24.63
N ALA A 71 -5.42 41.80 -24.09
CA ALA A 71 -5.38 42.91 -23.14
C ALA A 71 -5.23 44.24 -23.92
N PRO A 72 -6.04 45.27 -23.65
CA PRO A 72 -5.81 46.61 -24.17
C PRO A 72 -4.44 47.13 -23.72
N ILE A 73 -3.70 47.75 -24.63
CA ILE A 73 -2.46 48.48 -24.34
C ILE A 73 -2.74 49.89 -23.83
#